data_AF-A0A6G1FZQ8-F1
#
_entry.id   AF-A0A6G1FZQ8-F1
#
_cell.length_a   1.000
_cell.length_b   1.000
_cell.length_c   1.000
_cell.angle_alpha   90.00
_cell.angle_beta   90.00
_cell.angle_gamma   90.00
#
_symmetry.space_group_name_H-M   'P 1'
#
loop_
_entity.id
_entity.type
_entity.pdbx_description
1 polymer ?
#
loop_
_entity_poly.entity_id
_entity_poly.type
_entity_poly.pdbx_seq_one_letter_code
_entity_poly.pdbx_strand_id
1 'polypeptide(L)'
;MTKPKASAEKPQQVPMVMLSRDDYTKFKNSVVTGLTELQTTIDHYISGLQAIHGATGDLLKAYINHTNAQLGGHPASASDLPLPDFLNSAAIRAVDHSVVDGVAGVKPKRKREKKIRDPNAPRRPSTAYFLFSEHARPTIRKDFADAGKEIKPAEVNEEALRRWRILPESEKDVRS
;
A
#
# COMPACT_ATOMS: atom_id res chain seq x y z
N MET A 1 79.04 -36.56 -34.05
CA MET A 1 77.60 -36.74 -34.32
C MET A 1 76.96 -36.98 -32.96
N THR A 2 76.07 -36.17 -32.40
CA THR A 2 74.86 -35.50 -32.93
C THR A 2 74.42 -34.42 -31.92
N LYS A 3 74.14 -33.19 -32.40
CA LYS A 3 73.52 -32.11 -31.60
C LYS A 3 72.02 -32.40 -31.42
N PRO A 4 71.41 -32.16 -30.24
CA PRO A 4 69.96 -32.22 -30.12
C PRO A 4 69.31 -30.97 -30.71
N LYS A 5 68.18 -31.21 -31.38
CA LYS A 5 67.42 -30.32 -32.25
C LYS A 5 66.55 -29.38 -31.42
N ALA A 6 66.57 -28.09 -31.77
CA ALA A 6 65.72 -27.05 -31.20
C ALA A 6 64.23 -27.39 -31.35
N SER A 7 63.46 -27.23 -30.28
CA SER A 7 62.00 -27.08 -30.34
C SER A 7 61.68 -25.67 -29.87
N ALA A 8 61.44 -24.78 -30.82
CA ALA A 8 61.02 -23.41 -30.57
C ALA A 8 59.51 -23.43 -30.25
N GLU A 9 59.18 -23.29 -28.97
CA GLU A 9 57.81 -23.10 -28.51
C GLU A 9 57.36 -21.69 -28.90
N LYS A 10 56.44 -21.62 -29.88
CA LYS A 10 55.87 -20.36 -30.37
C LYS A 10 55.00 -19.79 -29.25
N PRO A 11 55.19 -18.55 -28.78
CA PRO A 11 54.42 -18.00 -27.67
C PRO A 11 52.94 -18.00 -28.04
N GLN A 12 52.17 -18.77 -27.29
CA GLN A 12 50.73 -18.84 -27.39
C GLN A 12 50.18 -17.45 -27.03
N GLN A 13 49.72 -16.70 -28.04
CA GLN A 13 49.10 -15.41 -27.83
C GLN A 13 47.82 -15.62 -27.03
N VAL A 14 47.89 -15.37 -25.71
CA VAL A 14 46.70 -15.14 -24.88
C VAL A 14 45.97 -13.96 -25.52
N PRO A 15 44.69 -14.12 -25.96
CA PRO A 15 43.93 -13.01 -26.48
C PRO A 15 43.72 -12.03 -25.34
N MET A 16 44.57 -11.01 -25.29
CA MET A 16 44.46 -9.90 -24.35
C MET A 16 43.24 -9.10 -24.76
N VAL A 17 42.10 -9.38 -24.11
CA VAL A 17 40.88 -8.58 -24.25
C VAL A 17 41.21 -7.21 -23.67
N MET A 18 41.63 -6.30 -24.55
CA MET A 18 41.89 -4.90 -24.21
C MET A 18 40.55 -4.24 -23.95
N LEU A 19 40.03 -4.40 -22.73
CA LEU A 19 38.87 -3.62 -22.29
C LEU A 19 39.30 -2.15 -22.32
N SER A 20 38.67 -1.34 -23.16
CA SER A 20 38.97 0.08 -23.22
C SER A 20 38.84 0.69 -21.82
N ARG A 21 39.73 1.61 -21.47
CA ARG A 21 39.66 2.39 -20.21
C ARG A 21 38.26 2.99 -20.03
N ASP A 22 37.62 3.38 -21.13
CA ASP A 22 36.28 3.96 -21.14
C ASP A 22 35.19 2.94 -20.86
N ASP A 23 35.34 1.70 -21.35
CA ASP A 23 34.37 0.64 -21.10
C ASP A 23 34.47 0.11 -19.67
N TYR A 24 35.70 0.06 -19.14
CA TYR A 24 35.93 -0.21 -17.72
C TYR A 24 35.30 0.86 -16.81
N THR A 25 35.45 2.15 -17.14
CA THR A 25 34.87 3.23 -16.34
C THR A 25 33.34 3.23 -16.40
N LYS A 26 32.74 2.98 -17.57
CA LYS A 26 31.28 2.80 -17.70
C LYS A 26 30.78 1.62 -16.87
N PHE A 27 31.44 0.46 -16.96
CA PHE A 27 31.08 -0.72 -16.17
C PHE A 27 31.18 -0.43 -14.67
N LYS A 28 32.29 0.16 -14.22
CA LYS A 28 32.48 0.57 -12.81
C LYS A 28 31.35 1.51 -12.36
N ASN A 29 31.03 2.52 -13.15
CA ASN A 29 29.97 3.47 -12.81
C ASN A 29 28.59 2.80 -12.78
N SER A 30 28.32 1.83 -13.67
CA SER A 30 27.10 1.03 -13.65
C SER A 30 26.98 0.16 -12.40
N VAL A 31 28.08 -0.45 -11.94
CA VAL A 31 28.09 -1.24 -10.71
C VAL A 31 27.89 -0.34 -9.49
N VAL A 32 28.56 0.82 -9.45
CA VAL A 32 28.41 1.79 -8.36
C VAL A 32 26.98 2.32 -8.28
N THR A 33 26.38 2.69 -9.41
CA THR A 33 24.99 3.16 -9.45
C THR A 33 24.01 2.08 -9.01
N GLY A 34 24.16 0.84 -9.49
CA GLY A 34 23.34 -0.29 -9.05
C GLY A 34 23.47 -0.57 -7.55
N LEU A 35 24.69 -0.46 -6.99
CA LEU A 35 24.91 -0.63 -5.55
C LEU A 35 24.25 0.50 -4.74
N THR A 36 24.31 1.74 -5.22
CA THR A 36 23.63 2.87 -4.56
C THR A 36 22.11 2.74 -4.62
N GLU A 37 21.56 2.24 -5.72
CA GLU A 37 20.11 1.98 -5.84
C GLU A 37 19.66 0.86 -4.90
N LEU A 38 20.47 -0.17 -4.71
CA LEU A 38 20.20 -1.22 -3.74
C LEU A 38 20.24 -0.67 -2.32
N GLN A 39 21.25 0.16 -2.00
CA GLN A 39 21.35 0.80 -0.68
C GLN A 39 20.14 1.69 -0.40
N THR A 40 19.72 2.54 -1.34
CA THR A 40 18.54 3.39 -1.16
C THR A 40 17.26 2.56 -1.03
N THR A 41 17.17 1.43 -1.72
CA THR A 41 16.05 0.49 -1.57
C THR A 41 16.01 -0.09 -0.16
N ILE A 42 17.14 -0.54 0.38
CA ILE A 42 17.24 -1.02 1.77
C ILE A 42 16.82 0.07 2.75
N ASP A 43 17.31 1.28 2.57
CA ASP A 43 16.96 2.41 3.44
C ASP A 43 15.45 2.72 3.37
N HIS A 44 14.84 2.57 2.19
CA HIS A 44 13.39 2.69 2.02
C HIS A 44 12.62 1.60 2.76
N TYR A 45 13.08 0.34 2.72
CA TYR A 45 12.48 -0.75 3.49
C TYR A 45 12.60 -0.52 5.00
N ILE A 46 13.77 -0.08 5.48
CA ILE A 46 14.00 0.24 6.90
C ILE A 46 13.07 1.36 7.34
N SER A 47 12.99 2.45 6.55
CA SER A 47 12.10 3.58 6.84
C SER A 47 10.62 3.15 6.85
N GLY A 48 10.22 2.28 5.92
CA GLY A 48 8.88 1.72 5.87
C GLY A 48 8.54 0.87 7.09
N LEU A 49 9.47 0.03 7.54
CA LEU A 49 9.31 -0.77 8.76
C LEU A 49 9.23 0.11 10.01
N GLN A 50 10.05 1.15 10.10
CA GLN A 50 9.99 2.12 11.19
C GLN A 50 8.65 2.88 11.21
N ALA A 51 8.12 3.25 10.04
CA ALA A 51 6.82 3.90 9.93
C ALA A 51 5.67 2.98 10.39
N ILE A 52 5.71 1.69 10.05
CA ILE A 52 4.74 0.69 10.51
C ILE A 52 4.84 0.50 12.03
N HIS A 53 6.06 0.45 12.56
CA HIS A 53 6.29 0.38 13.99
C HIS A 53 5.68 1.58 14.73
N GLY A 54 5.91 2.80 14.24
CA GLY A 54 5.29 4.02 14.77
C GLY A 54 3.76 4.00 14.70
N ALA A 55 3.20 3.63 13.54
CA ALA A 55 1.75 3.54 13.35
C ALA A 55 1.08 2.52 14.29
N THR A 56 1.79 1.44 14.63
CA THR A 56 1.32 0.45 15.61
C THR A 56 1.26 1.05 17.01
N GLY A 57 2.28 1.81 17.40
CA GLY A 57 2.28 2.55 18.66
C GLY A 57 1.16 3.58 18.75
N ASP A 58 0.90 4.32 17.66
CA ASP A 58 -0.18 5.30 17.59
C ASP A 58 -1.56 4.65 17.67
N LEU A 59 -1.74 3.51 16.98
CA LEU A 59 -2.97 2.72 17.05
C LEU A 59 -3.22 2.25 18.49
N LEU A 60 -2.17 1.78 19.17
CA LEU A 60 -2.29 1.32 20.54
C LEU A 60 -2.68 2.45 21.49
N LYS A 61 -2.00 3.60 21.40
CA LYS A 61 -2.35 4.79 22.19
C LYS A 61 -3.79 5.22 21.92
N ALA A 62 -4.22 5.22 20.66
CA ALA A 62 -5.59 5.55 20.28
C ALA A 62 -6.61 4.54 20.84
N TYR A 63 -6.27 3.25 20.84
CA TYR A 63 -7.11 2.19 21.40
C TYR A 63 -7.26 2.35 22.91
N ILE A 64 -6.14 2.51 23.63
CA ILE A 64 -6.13 2.77 25.08
C ILE A 64 -6.97 4.01 25.41
N ASN A 65 -6.77 5.10 24.69
CA ASN A 65 -7.54 6.32 24.92
C ASN A 65 -9.04 6.14 24.64
N HIS A 66 -9.39 5.36 23.61
CA HIS A 66 -10.78 5.03 23.30
C HIS A 66 -11.41 4.16 24.38
N THR A 67 -10.72 3.11 24.86
CA THR A 67 -11.22 2.26 25.94
C THR A 67 -11.35 3.03 27.24
N ASN A 68 -10.39 3.90 27.56
CA ASN A 68 -10.42 4.75 28.76
C ASN A 68 -11.60 5.74 28.72
N ALA A 69 -11.92 6.28 27.53
CA ALA A 69 -13.09 7.12 27.32
C ALA A 69 -14.41 6.35 27.49
N GLN A 70 -14.43 5.06 27.16
CA GLN A 70 -15.62 4.21 27.24
C GLN A 70 -15.87 3.64 28.65
N LEU A 71 -14.82 3.43 29.44
CA LEU A 71 -14.88 2.85 30.80
C LEU A 71 -14.95 3.87 31.94
N GLY A 72 -15.02 5.17 31.64
CA GLY A 72 -15.34 6.19 32.64
C GLY A 72 -14.24 6.48 33.67
N GLY A 73 -12.98 6.13 33.39
CA GLY A 73 -11.83 6.60 34.16
C GLY A 73 -10.99 5.51 34.82
N HIS A 74 -10.02 4.99 34.09
CA HIS A 74 -8.70 4.60 34.62
C HIS A 74 -7.71 4.63 33.45
N PRO A 75 -6.49 5.19 33.59
CA PRO A 75 -5.50 5.13 32.52
C PRO A 75 -4.96 3.71 32.42
N ALA A 76 -5.57 2.87 31.56
CA ALA A 76 -5.00 1.56 31.25
C ALA A 76 -3.60 1.77 30.63
N SER A 77 -2.57 1.16 31.22
CA SER A 77 -1.22 1.20 30.68
C SER A 77 -1.12 0.25 29.49
N ALA A 78 -0.18 0.50 28.57
CA ALA A 78 0.09 -0.43 27.46
C ALA A 78 0.41 -1.86 27.95
N SER A 79 0.92 -1.98 29.18
CA SER A 79 1.22 -3.22 29.88
C SER A 79 -0.01 -4.02 30.33
N ASP A 80 -1.18 -3.38 30.47
CA ASP A 80 -2.40 -4.00 31.02
C ASP A 80 -3.23 -4.71 29.95
N LEU A 81 -2.81 -4.62 28.68
CA LEU A 81 -3.51 -5.20 27.56
C LEU A 81 -3.02 -6.64 27.33
N PRO A 82 -3.94 -7.61 27.18
CA PRO A 82 -3.58 -8.98 26.83
C PRO A 82 -3.22 -9.06 25.35
N LEU A 83 -2.05 -8.51 24.99
CA LEU A 83 -1.50 -8.57 23.64
C LEU A 83 -0.49 -9.71 23.52
N PRO A 84 -0.37 -10.31 22.32
CA PRO A 84 0.75 -11.19 21.99
C PRO A 84 2.10 -10.50 22.25
N ASP A 85 3.09 -11.25 22.77
CA ASP A 85 4.39 -10.73 23.24
C ASP A 85 5.15 -9.87 22.21
N PHE A 86 4.98 -10.19 20.93
CA PHE A 86 5.61 -9.44 19.83
C PHE A 86 5.04 -8.03 19.67
N LEU A 87 3.77 -7.82 20.01
CA LEU A 87 3.14 -6.50 20.02
C LEU A 87 3.41 -5.77 21.34
N ASN A 88 3.48 -6.49 22.45
CA ASN A 88 3.74 -5.91 23.77
C ASN A 88 5.15 -5.28 23.85
N SER A 89 6.17 -5.98 23.35
CA SER A 89 7.54 -5.45 23.30
C SER A 89 7.70 -4.23 22.38
N ALA A 90 6.98 -4.21 21.26
CA ALA A 90 6.95 -3.07 20.36
C ALA A 90 6.21 -1.87 20.98
N ALA A 91 5.12 -2.14 21.69
CA ALA A 91 4.32 -1.16 22.40
C ALA A 91 5.11 -0.45 23.50
N ILE A 92 5.80 -1.21 24.35
CA ILE A 92 6.58 -0.68 25.47
C ILE A 92 7.70 0.26 24.94
N ARG A 93 8.39 -0.15 23.88
CA ARG A 93 9.43 0.68 23.23
C ARG A 93 8.86 1.97 22.63
N ALA A 94 7.69 1.90 21.99
CA ALA A 94 7.04 3.07 21.39
C ALA A 94 6.48 4.05 22.44
N VAL A 95 6.16 3.60 23.66
CA VAL A 95 5.73 4.45 24.77
C VAL A 95 6.93 5.17 25.40
N ASP A 96 8.05 4.47 25.59
CA ASP A 96 9.30 5.04 26.11
C ASP A 96 9.85 6.17 25.21
N HIS A 97 9.71 6.03 23.89
CA HIS A 97 10.13 7.06 22.93
C HIS A 97 9.15 8.25 22.75
N SER A 98 8.04 8.30 23.49
CA SER A 98 6.97 9.29 23.26
C SER A 98 6.72 10.29 24.39
N VAL A 99 7.48 10.24 25.49
CA VAL A 99 7.37 11.25 26.57
C VAL A 99 8.20 12.49 26.19
N VAL A 100 7.78 13.19 25.14
CA VAL A 100 8.15 14.59 24.89
C VAL A 100 7.01 15.27 24.13
N ASP A 101 6.44 16.27 24.80
CA ASP A 101 5.54 17.34 24.37
C ASP A 101 4.11 17.04 23.88
N GLY A 102 3.18 17.70 24.57
CA GLY A 102 1.79 17.86 24.18
C GLY A 102 1.53 19.12 23.35
N VAL A 103 0.30 19.20 22.82
CA VAL A 103 -0.63 20.36 22.80
C VAL A 103 -1.68 20.17 21.67
N ALA A 104 -2.88 20.67 21.99
CA ALA A 104 -4.15 20.66 21.28
C ALA A 104 -4.15 20.90 19.74
N GLY A 105 -5.20 20.41 19.07
CA GLY A 105 -5.51 20.83 17.70
C GLY A 105 -6.74 20.18 17.08
N VAL A 106 -7.79 20.98 16.88
CA VAL A 106 -9.02 20.70 16.13
C VAL A 106 -8.73 20.01 14.80
N LYS A 107 -9.39 18.88 14.50
CA LYS A 107 -9.19 18.12 13.25
C LYS A 107 -10.03 18.70 12.11
N PRO A 108 -9.46 19.33 11.07
CA PRO A 108 -10.20 19.58 9.83
C PRO A 108 -10.36 18.27 9.06
N LYS A 109 -11.54 18.07 8.47
CA LYS A 109 -11.90 16.89 7.67
C LYS A 109 -11.06 16.88 6.38
N ARG A 110 -9.91 16.20 6.41
CA ARG A 110 -8.98 16.10 5.26
C ARG A 110 -9.67 15.34 4.12
N LYS A 111 -9.89 16.02 2.98
CA LYS A 111 -10.31 15.42 1.72
C LYS A 111 -9.16 14.56 1.22
N ARG A 112 -9.32 13.23 1.28
CA ARG A 112 -8.31 12.27 0.79
C ARG A 112 -8.02 12.57 -0.69
N GLU A 113 -6.76 12.80 -0.98
CA GLU A 113 -6.27 12.95 -2.35
C GLU A 113 -6.47 11.63 -3.11
N LYS A 114 -7.12 11.70 -4.27
CA LYS A 114 -7.41 10.51 -5.07
C LYS A 114 -6.10 10.04 -5.69
N LYS A 115 -5.52 8.95 -5.17
CA LYS A 115 -4.34 8.32 -5.76
C LYS A 115 -4.60 8.03 -7.24
N ILE A 116 -3.71 8.49 -8.13
CA ILE A 116 -3.76 8.20 -9.56
C ILE A 116 -3.68 6.68 -9.68
N ARG A 117 -4.76 6.06 -10.14
CA ARG A 117 -4.83 4.61 -10.33
C ARG A 117 -4.09 4.28 -11.62
N ASP A 118 -3.13 3.36 -11.53
CA ASP A 118 -2.40 2.84 -12.69
C ASP A 118 -3.38 2.40 -13.79
N PRO A 119 -3.25 2.93 -15.03
CA PRO A 119 -4.09 2.57 -16.18
C PRO A 119 -4.11 1.07 -16.50
N ASN A 120 -3.04 0.33 -16.15
CA ASN A 120 -2.91 -1.11 -16.41
C ASN A 120 -3.31 -1.98 -15.20
N ALA A 121 -3.75 -1.39 -14.09
CA ALA A 121 -4.21 -2.19 -12.96
C ALA A 121 -5.56 -2.88 -13.26
N PRO A 122 -5.74 -4.14 -12.85
CA PRO A 122 -7.02 -4.82 -13.00
C PRO A 122 -8.13 -4.01 -12.32
N ARG A 123 -9.26 -3.85 -13.01
CA ARG A 123 -10.44 -3.18 -12.46
C ARG A 123 -10.94 -3.97 -11.25
N ARG A 124 -11.53 -3.28 -10.26
CA ARG A 124 -12.08 -3.98 -9.10
C ARG A 124 -13.29 -4.80 -9.57
N PRO A 125 -13.51 -6.02 -9.05
CA PRO A 125 -14.72 -6.76 -9.38
C PRO A 125 -15.95 -5.94 -8.97
N SER A 126 -16.96 -5.87 -9.84
CA SER A 126 -18.22 -5.19 -9.56
C SER A 126 -18.93 -5.91 -8.41
N THR A 127 -19.44 -5.17 -7.43
CA THR A 127 -20.28 -5.75 -6.36
C THR A 127 -21.68 -6.05 -6.90
N ALA A 128 -22.43 -6.94 -6.23
CA ALA A 128 -23.79 -7.29 -6.62
C ALA A 128 -24.71 -6.06 -6.79
N TYR A 129 -24.59 -5.07 -5.91
CA TYR A 129 -25.32 -3.80 -6.04
C TYR A 129 -24.93 -3.02 -7.29
N PHE A 130 -23.64 -2.99 -7.67
CA PHE A 130 -23.23 -2.27 -8.87
C PHE A 130 -23.85 -2.88 -10.13
N LEU A 131 -23.85 -4.21 -10.24
CA LEU A 131 -24.52 -4.95 -11.33
C LEU A 131 -26.02 -4.65 -11.38
N PHE A 132 -26.70 -4.68 -10.24
CA PHE A 132 -28.11 -4.29 -10.16
C PHE A 132 -28.34 -2.84 -10.59
N SER A 133 -27.52 -1.90 -10.11
CA SER A 133 -27.67 -0.48 -10.39
C SER A 133 -27.45 -0.13 -11.87
N GLU A 134 -26.62 -0.88 -12.59
CA GLU A 134 -26.42 -0.73 -14.04
C GLU A 134 -27.71 -0.98 -14.82
N HIS A 135 -28.49 -1.98 -14.42
CA HIS A 135 -29.78 -2.32 -15.04
C HIS A 135 -30.95 -1.49 -14.49
N ALA A 136 -30.95 -1.15 -13.19
CA ALA A 136 -32.06 -0.46 -12.55
C ALA A 136 -32.11 1.04 -12.89
N ARG A 137 -30.96 1.73 -12.96
CA ARG A 137 -30.88 3.18 -13.26
C ARG A 137 -31.56 3.60 -14.56
N PRO A 138 -31.39 2.91 -15.71
CA PRO A 138 -32.10 3.30 -16.93
C PRO A 138 -33.62 3.10 -16.82
N THR A 139 -34.08 2.06 -16.14
CA THR A 139 -35.52 1.84 -15.89
C THR A 139 -36.10 2.93 -15.00
N ILE A 140 -35.44 3.23 -13.88
CA ILE A 140 -35.84 4.31 -12.96
C ILE A 140 -35.88 5.65 -13.70
N ARG A 141 -34.87 5.95 -14.53
CA ARG A 141 -34.84 7.19 -15.30
C ARG A 141 -36.01 7.31 -16.28
N LYS A 142 -36.44 6.21 -16.90
CA LYS A 142 -37.64 6.18 -17.75
C LYS A 142 -38.90 6.44 -16.92
N ASP A 143 -39.06 5.73 -15.79
CA ASP A 143 -40.20 5.92 -14.88
C ASP A 143 -40.35 7.39 -14.43
N PHE A 144 -39.23 8.07 -14.12
CA PHE A 144 -39.24 9.48 -13.74
C PHE A 144 -39.52 10.43 -14.91
N ALA A 145 -39.06 10.09 -16.12
CA ALA A 145 -39.32 10.87 -17.32
C ALA A 145 -40.81 10.78 -17.73
N ASP A 146 -41.40 9.59 -17.61
CA ASP A 146 -42.83 9.36 -17.85
C ASP A 146 -43.69 10.09 -16.80
N ALA A 147 -43.18 10.24 -15.57
CA ALA A 147 -43.81 11.04 -14.51
C ALA A 147 -43.61 12.56 -14.68
N GLY A 148 -42.95 13.02 -15.75
CA GLY A 148 -42.75 14.44 -16.06
C GLY A 148 -41.85 15.19 -15.07
N LYS A 149 -41.04 14.49 -14.28
CA LYS A 149 -40.12 15.10 -13.32
C LYS A 149 -38.73 15.27 -13.92
N GLU A 150 -38.16 16.46 -13.80
CA GLU A 150 -36.78 16.73 -14.21
C GLU A 150 -35.80 16.04 -13.27
N ILE A 151 -34.93 15.20 -13.82
CA ILE A 151 -34.25 14.15 -13.05
C ILE A 151 -32.87 14.62 -12.59
N LYS A 152 -32.70 14.79 -11.29
CA LYS A 152 -31.34 14.90 -10.70
C LYS A 152 -30.73 13.50 -10.59
N PRO A 153 -29.49 13.28 -11.06
CA PRO A 153 -28.82 11.98 -10.94
C PRO A 153 -28.72 11.44 -9.50
N ALA A 154 -28.80 12.33 -8.50
CA ALA A 154 -28.85 11.96 -7.09
C ALA A 154 -30.15 11.22 -6.71
N GLU A 155 -31.30 11.69 -7.20
CA GLU A 155 -32.62 11.11 -6.88
C GLU A 155 -32.81 9.71 -7.48
N VAL A 156 -32.28 9.51 -8.69
CA VAL A 156 -32.23 8.16 -9.32
C VAL A 156 -31.37 7.20 -8.51
N ASN A 157 -30.27 7.68 -7.91
CA ASN A 157 -29.41 6.86 -7.09
C ASN A 157 -30.07 6.49 -5.76
N GLU A 158 -30.81 7.41 -5.15
CA GLU A 158 -31.58 7.15 -3.93
C GLU A 158 -32.69 6.13 -4.19
N GLU A 159 -33.41 6.25 -5.29
CA GLU A 159 -34.46 5.30 -5.67
C GLU A 159 -33.89 3.92 -6.04
N ALA A 160 -32.75 3.87 -6.75
CA ALA A 160 -32.04 2.62 -7.00
C ALA A 160 -31.63 1.92 -5.70
N LEU A 161 -31.16 2.68 -4.71
CA LEU A 161 -30.81 2.14 -3.40
C LEU A 161 -32.05 1.67 -2.63
N ARG A 162 -33.17 2.39 -2.73
CA ARG A 162 -34.45 1.98 -2.14
C ARG A 162 -34.93 0.65 -2.73
N ARG A 163 -34.97 0.54 -4.06
CA ARG A 163 -35.37 -0.69 -4.77
C ARG A 163 -34.45 -1.86 -4.43
N TRP A 164 -33.13 -1.62 -4.33
CA TRP A 164 -32.18 -2.64 -3.87
C TRP A 164 -32.45 -3.11 -2.44
N ARG A 165 -32.78 -2.21 -1.50
CA ARG A 165 -33.07 -2.61 -0.11
C ARG A 165 -34.31 -3.50 -0.01
N ILE A 166 -35.30 -3.27 -0.88
CA ILE A 166 -36.58 -4.00 -0.91
C ILE A 166 -36.46 -5.37 -1.61
N LEU A 167 -35.51 -5.53 -2.55
CA LEU A 167 -35.30 -6.81 -3.25
C LEU A 167 -35.02 -7.97 -2.24
N PRO A 168 -35.60 -9.16 -2.43
CA PRO A 168 -35.29 -10.32 -1.60
C PRO A 168 -33.83 -10.77 -1.78
N GLU A 169 -33.25 -11.38 -0.73
CA GLU A 169 -31.83 -11.81 -0.75
C GLU A 169 -31.52 -12.81 -1.86
N SER A 170 -32.52 -13.59 -2.28
CA SER A 170 -32.44 -14.53 -3.41
C SER A 170 -32.16 -13.87 -4.77
N GLU A 171 -32.52 -12.60 -4.95
CA GLU A 171 -32.25 -11.84 -6.18
C GLU A 171 -30.99 -10.95 -6.05
N LYS A 172 -30.47 -10.80 -4.84
CA LYS A 172 -29.25 -10.04 -4.54
C LYS A 172 -27.99 -10.87 -4.70
N ASP A 173 -28.10 -12.19 -4.55
CA ASP A 173 -26.97 -13.09 -4.68
C ASP A 173 -26.72 -13.46 -6.16
N VAL A 174 -25.85 -12.69 -6.81
CA VAL A 174 -25.40 -12.95 -8.20
C VAL A 174 -24.29 -14.02 -8.24
N ARG A 175 -24.06 -14.75 -7.13
CA ARG A 175 -23.01 -15.75 -6.99
C ARG A 175 -23.57 -17.18 -7.04
N SER A 176 -24.22 -17.52 -8.14
CA SER A 176 -24.49 -18.91 -8.54
C SER A 176 -23.61 -19.30 -9.72
#